data_AF-A0A2L2YNF9-F1
#
_entry.id   AF-A0A2L2YNF9-F1
#
_cell.length_a   1.000
_cell.length_b   1.000
_cell.length_c   1.000
_cell.angle_alpha   90.00
_cell.angle_beta   90.00
_cell.angle_gamma   90.00
#
_symmetry.space_group_name_H-M   'P 1'
#
loop_
_entity.id
_entity.type
_entity.pdbx_description
1 polymer ?
#
loop_
_entity_poly.entity_id
_entity_poly.type
_entity_poly.pdbx_seq_one_letter_code
_entity_poly.pdbx_strand_id
1 'polypeptide(L)'
;FYSLLTRSPIIVISTPHQLQDATNFVSALCIFVPRRKGETVFVDVNRHEPLTEEDMNTHAILNVCIDGSHIAEDVVPLELMSKICILNLKDCSLTAPTYTGRLLADIDQRLRILSPNSALFPVIIGMLSEIEFTLGWWHLMTSSAVDASEASIYVLSKGYTRSDMQIIEKLYKLWKK
;
A
#
# COMPACT_ATOMS: atom_id res chain seq x y z
N PHE A 1 1.61 -4.71 1.72
CA PHE A 1 1.41 -4.66 0.25
C PHE A 1 0.03 -4.19 -0.17
N TYR A 2 -1.06 -4.68 0.41
CA TYR A 2 -2.42 -4.26 0.02
C TYR A 2 -2.62 -2.74 0.04
N SER A 3 -2.31 -2.07 1.15
CA SER A 3 -2.43 -0.61 1.28
C SER A 3 -1.57 0.14 0.25
N LEU A 4 -0.36 -0.36 -0.02
CA LEU A 4 0.55 0.20 -1.00
C LEU A 4 -0.02 0.13 -2.43
N LEU A 5 -0.54 -1.03 -2.84
CA LEU A 5 -1.11 -1.23 -4.17
C LEU A 5 -2.45 -0.52 -4.36
N THR A 6 -3.23 -0.39 -3.29
CA THR A 6 -4.47 0.37 -3.29
C THR A 6 -4.23 1.86 -3.02
N ARG A 7 -2.99 2.32 -2.85
CA ARG A 7 -2.70 3.71 -2.46
C ARG A 7 -3.57 4.19 -1.28
N SER A 8 -3.84 3.30 -0.35
CA SER A 8 -4.31 3.70 0.98
C SER A 8 -3.10 4.31 1.70
N PRO A 9 -3.25 5.48 2.33
CA PRO A 9 -2.15 6.14 3.02
C PRO A 9 -1.45 5.21 4.00
N ILE A 10 -0.13 5.24 3.98
CA ILE A 10 0.73 4.49 4.90
C ILE A 10 1.42 5.49 5.82
N ILE A 11 1.09 5.43 7.10
CA ILE A 11 1.71 6.24 8.14
C ILE A 11 2.74 5.37 8.85
N VAL A 12 3.99 5.83 8.88
CA VAL A 12 5.05 5.24 9.68
C VAL A 12 5.27 6.15 10.87
N ILE A 13 5.02 5.64 12.08
CA ILE A 13 5.22 6.35 13.33
C ILE A 13 6.55 5.90 13.91
N SER A 14 7.40 6.87 14.22
CA SER A 14 8.74 6.66 14.77
C SER A 14 8.99 7.55 15.97
N THR A 15 10.00 7.20 16.76
CA THR A 15 10.54 8.08 17.81
C THR A 15 11.81 8.77 17.31
N PRO A 16 12.30 9.84 17.98
CA PRO A 16 13.53 10.53 17.57
C PRO A 16 14.74 9.61 17.40
N HIS A 17 14.85 8.54 18.18
CA HIS A 17 15.92 7.54 18.06
C HIS A 17 15.78 6.59 16.86
N GLN A 18 14.57 6.44 16.34
CA GLN A 18 14.23 5.55 15.21
C GLN A 18 14.03 6.32 13.90
N LEU A 19 14.13 7.66 13.92
CA LEU A 19 13.82 8.52 12.79
C LEU A 19 14.59 8.13 11.52
N GLN A 20 15.89 7.86 11.64
CA GLN A 20 16.71 7.48 10.48
C GLN A 20 16.27 6.15 9.86
N ASP A 21 15.95 5.16 10.69
CA ASP A 21 15.49 3.85 10.23
C ASP A 21 14.11 3.97 9.58
N ALA A 22 13.23 4.80 10.14
CA ALA A 22 11.92 5.11 9.57
C ALA A 22 12.06 5.77 8.19
N THR A 23 12.91 6.80 8.07
CA THR A 23 13.18 7.48 6.79
C THR A 23 13.75 6.51 5.75
N ASN A 24 14.68 5.63 6.15
CA ASN A 24 15.26 4.61 5.26
C ASN A 24 14.20 3.60 4.81
N PHE A 25 13.39 3.10 5.74
CA PHE A 25 12.32 2.16 5.48
C PHE A 25 11.29 2.74 4.51
N VAL A 26 10.82 3.96 4.77
CA VAL A 26 9.87 4.64 3.90
C VAL A 26 10.47 4.88 2.51
N SER A 27 11.71 5.36 2.44
CA SER A 27 12.40 5.58 1.16
C SER A 27 12.47 4.30 0.33
N ALA A 28 12.76 3.16 0.97
CA ALA A 28 12.75 1.85 0.31
C ALA A 28 11.34 1.45 -0.14
N LEU A 29 10.32 1.67 0.69
CA LEU A 29 8.92 1.35 0.39
C LEU A 29 8.39 2.15 -0.81
N CYS A 30 8.84 3.40 -0.96
CA CYS A 30 8.44 4.30 -2.05
C CYS A 30 8.76 3.77 -3.45
N ILE A 31 9.77 2.91 -3.57
CA ILE A 31 10.16 2.29 -4.85
C ILE A 31 9.00 1.47 -5.44
N PHE A 32 8.18 0.89 -4.57
CA PHE A 32 7.11 -0.02 -4.98
C PHE A 32 5.75 0.67 -5.15
N VAL A 33 5.61 1.94 -4.73
CA VAL A 33 4.31 2.61 -4.78
C VAL A 33 3.90 2.88 -6.23
N PRO A 34 2.73 2.39 -6.66
CA PRO A 34 2.18 2.70 -7.98
C PRO A 34 1.94 4.21 -8.10
N ARG A 35 2.55 4.85 -9.10
CA ARG A 35 2.53 6.31 -9.26
C ARG A 35 2.39 6.72 -10.71
N ARG A 36 1.82 7.92 -10.91
CA ARG A 36 1.92 8.61 -12.19
C ARG A 36 3.31 9.24 -12.35
N LYS A 37 3.67 9.54 -13.59
CA LYS A 37 4.91 10.27 -13.88
C LYS A 37 4.87 11.65 -13.22
N GLY A 38 5.88 11.97 -12.40
CA GLY A 38 6.02 13.25 -11.73
C GLY A 38 5.22 13.40 -10.42
N GLU A 39 4.56 12.34 -9.95
CA GLU A 39 3.81 12.35 -8.70
C GLU A 39 4.73 12.20 -7.47
N THR A 40 4.54 13.07 -6.47
CA THR A 40 5.17 12.97 -5.16
C THR A 40 4.48 11.90 -4.33
N VAL A 41 5.25 10.93 -3.84
CA VAL A 41 4.72 9.73 -3.17
C VAL A 41 4.95 9.78 -1.65
N PHE A 42 6.03 10.43 -1.25
CA PHE A 42 6.55 10.46 0.11
C PHE A 42 6.63 11.87 0.61
N VAL A 43 6.27 12.06 1.87
CA VAL A 43 6.69 13.23 2.63
C VAL A 43 7.31 12.75 3.92
N ASP A 44 8.54 13.17 4.14
CA ASP A 44 9.19 13.07 5.43
C ASP A 44 8.65 14.19 6.31
N VAL A 45 7.83 13.85 7.29
CA VAL A 45 7.25 14.84 8.19
C VAL A 45 7.76 14.60 9.59
N ASN A 46 8.83 15.31 9.96
CA ASN A 46 9.19 15.49 11.36
C ASN A 46 8.19 16.45 12.04
N ARG A 47 6.90 16.07 12.05
CA ARG A 47 5.80 16.90 12.54
C ARG A 47 5.53 16.62 14.01
N HIS A 48 5.36 17.71 14.74
CA HIS A 48 4.84 17.72 16.10
C HIS A 48 3.32 18.05 16.13
N GLU A 49 2.71 18.24 14.96
CA GLU A 49 1.29 18.58 14.78
C GLU A 49 0.53 17.42 14.12
N PRO A 50 -0.78 17.25 14.41
CA PRO A 50 -1.59 16.19 13.83
C PRO A 50 -1.68 16.23 12.30
N LEU A 51 -1.83 15.06 11.69
CA LEU A 51 -2.02 14.92 10.25
C LEU A 51 -3.41 15.40 9.82
N THR A 52 -3.47 16.06 8.67
CA THR A 52 -4.72 16.52 8.07
C THR A 52 -5.23 15.54 7.03
N GLU A 53 -6.51 15.67 6.66
CA GLU A 53 -7.09 14.90 5.55
C GLU A 53 -6.41 15.22 4.21
N GLU A 54 -5.91 16.46 4.04
CA GLU A 54 -5.16 16.86 2.84
C GLU A 54 -3.85 16.09 2.70
N ASP A 55 -3.10 15.92 3.80
CA ASP A 55 -1.86 15.14 3.81
C ASP A 55 -2.11 13.70 3.35
N MET A 56 -3.23 13.11 3.78
CA MET A 56 -3.65 11.75 3.41
C MET A 56 -4.10 11.61 1.96
N ASN A 57 -4.65 12.68 1.37
CA ASN A 57 -5.14 12.65 -0.01
C ASN A 57 -4.03 12.95 -1.03
N THR A 58 -2.98 13.66 -0.62
CA THR A 58 -1.89 14.10 -1.49
C THR A 58 -0.69 13.16 -1.47
N HIS A 59 -0.47 12.42 -0.38
CA HIS A 59 0.72 11.57 -0.22
C HIS A 59 0.34 10.11 0.03
N ALA A 60 1.16 9.20 -0.49
CA ALA A 60 0.93 7.76 -0.32
C ALA A 60 1.59 7.20 0.93
N ILE A 61 2.77 7.75 1.31
CA ILE A 61 3.50 7.35 2.51
C ILE A 61 3.94 8.59 3.28
N LEU A 62 3.71 8.59 4.57
CA LEU A 62 4.02 9.67 5.51
C LEU A 62 4.84 9.09 6.66
N ASN A 63 5.97 9.72 6.97
CA ASN A 63 6.72 9.45 8.19
C ASN A 63 6.31 10.49 9.24
N VAL A 64 6.02 10.07 10.47
CA VAL A 64 5.68 10.94 11.60
C VAL A 64 6.57 10.59 12.78
N CYS A 65 7.32 11.56 13.27
CA CYS A 65 8.18 11.43 14.44
C CYS A 65 7.44 11.95 15.68
N ILE A 66 7.17 11.08 16.65
CA ILE A 66 6.52 11.44 17.90
C ILE A 66 7.42 11.15 19.10
N ASP A 67 7.31 11.98 20.14
CA ASP A 67 8.02 11.70 21.39
C ASP A 67 7.44 10.47 22.09
N GLY A 68 8.24 9.82 22.94
CA GLY A 68 7.89 8.55 23.59
C GLY A 68 6.65 8.60 24.50
N SER A 69 6.14 9.78 24.84
CA SER A 69 4.89 9.96 25.60
C SER A 69 3.63 9.94 24.74
N HIS A 70 3.74 10.18 23.43
CA HIS A 70 2.60 10.25 22.53
C HIS A 70 2.17 8.89 21.99
N ILE A 71 0.91 8.81 21.59
CA ILE A 71 0.28 7.66 20.95
C ILE A 71 -0.13 8.00 19.51
N ALA A 72 -0.48 7.00 18.70
CA ALA A 72 -0.81 7.20 17.29
C ALA A 72 -2.04 8.10 17.10
N GLU A 73 -3.00 8.00 18.01
CA GLU A 73 -4.24 8.76 18.06
C GLU A 73 -4.02 10.27 18.24
N ASP A 74 -2.86 10.67 18.78
CA ASP A 74 -2.51 12.09 18.94
C ASP A 74 -2.19 12.75 17.59
N VAL A 75 -1.75 11.96 16.61
CA VAL A 75 -1.26 12.46 15.31
C VAL A 75 -2.11 11.98 14.12
N VAL A 76 -2.91 10.95 14.30
CA VAL A 76 -3.78 10.39 13.27
C VAL A 76 -5.26 10.57 13.66
N PRO A 77 -6.10 11.22 12.82
CA PRO A 77 -7.52 11.32 13.08
C PRO A 77 -8.19 9.94 13.26
N LEU A 78 -8.96 9.79 14.34
CA LEU A 78 -9.61 8.52 14.71
C LEU A 78 -10.50 7.96 13.59
N GLU A 79 -11.18 8.85 12.86
CA GLU A 79 -12.08 8.50 11.75
C GLU A 79 -11.35 7.88 10.55
N LEU A 80 -10.03 8.11 10.45
CA LEU A 80 -9.18 7.62 9.37
C LEU A 80 -8.42 6.36 9.76
N MET A 81 -8.19 6.09 11.04
CA MET A 81 -7.39 4.93 11.52
C MET A 81 -7.87 3.59 10.96
N SER A 82 -9.17 3.40 10.77
CA SER A 82 -9.74 2.16 10.21
C SER A 82 -9.56 2.01 8.69
N LYS A 83 -9.16 3.06 7.99
CA LYS A 83 -9.09 3.14 6.51
C LYS A 83 -7.67 3.17 5.97
N ILE A 84 -6.69 3.36 6.86
CA ILE A 84 -5.29 3.60 6.50
C ILE A 84 -4.39 2.54 7.11
N CYS A 85 -3.16 2.48 6.62
CA CYS A 85 -2.12 1.64 7.18
C CYS A 85 -1.29 2.45 8.16
N ILE A 86 -1.14 1.99 9.39
CA ILE A 86 -0.31 2.60 10.42
C ILE A 86 0.70 1.55 10.87
N LEU A 87 1.98 1.83 10.64
CA LEU A 87 3.10 1.05 11.16
C LEU A 87 3.74 1.85 12.28
N ASN A 88 3.61 1.37 13.52
CA ASN A 88 4.23 2.00 14.67
C ASN A 88 5.53 1.28 15.03
N LEU A 89 6.65 1.96 14.83
CA LEU A 89 7.98 1.40 15.11
C LEU A 89 8.30 1.37 16.61
N LYS A 90 7.59 2.16 17.44
CA LYS A 90 7.79 2.21 18.89
C LYS A 90 7.42 0.89 19.57
N ASP A 91 6.31 0.29 19.16
CA ASP A 91 5.76 -0.95 19.74
C ASP A 91 5.69 -2.10 18.73
N CYS A 92 6.22 -1.90 17.52
CA CYS A 92 6.17 -2.84 16.41
C CYS A 92 4.75 -3.27 16.03
N SER A 93 3.74 -2.41 16.24
CA SER A 93 2.37 -2.69 15.86
C SER A 93 2.06 -2.27 14.41
N LEU A 94 1.11 -2.99 13.81
CA LEU A 94 0.60 -2.72 12.47
C LEU A 94 -0.92 -2.71 12.51
N THR A 95 -1.52 -1.57 12.17
CA THR A 95 -2.94 -1.43 11.89
C THR A 95 -3.10 -1.26 10.39
N ALA A 96 -3.89 -2.10 9.73
CA ALA A 96 -4.09 -1.99 8.29
C ALA A 96 -5.46 -2.54 7.88
N PRO A 97 -6.01 -2.10 6.72
CA PRO A 97 -7.20 -2.70 6.16
C PRO A 97 -6.99 -4.20 5.91
N THR A 98 -7.96 -5.02 6.32
CA THR A 98 -7.91 -6.46 6.12
C THR A 98 -7.97 -6.80 4.64
N TYR A 99 -7.09 -7.70 4.21
CA TYR A 99 -7.06 -8.23 2.85
C TYR A 99 -7.13 -9.76 2.88
N THR A 100 -8.06 -10.32 2.12
CA THR A 100 -8.27 -11.78 2.01
C THR A 100 -8.35 -12.23 0.54
N GLY A 101 -7.69 -11.49 -0.35
CA GLY A 101 -7.72 -11.75 -1.79
C GLY A 101 -6.63 -12.71 -2.26
N ARG A 102 -6.77 -13.19 -3.48
CA ARG A 102 -5.84 -14.16 -4.09
C ARG A 102 -4.57 -13.52 -4.66
N LEU A 103 -4.61 -12.25 -5.07
CA LEU A 103 -3.46 -11.58 -5.70
C LEU A 103 -2.24 -11.52 -4.79
N LEU A 104 -2.45 -11.43 -3.47
CA LEU A 104 -1.38 -11.35 -2.48
C LEU A 104 -1.35 -12.55 -1.52
N ALA A 105 -2.17 -13.58 -1.75
CA ALA A 105 -2.35 -14.70 -0.82
C ALA A 105 -1.03 -15.44 -0.51
N ASP A 106 -0.16 -15.57 -1.51
CA ASP A 106 1.09 -16.32 -1.37
C ASP A 106 2.28 -15.44 -0.96
N ILE A 107 2.09 -14.12 -0.72
CA ILE A 107 3.19 -13.20 -0.34
C ILE A 107 3.95 -13.74 0.85
N ASP A 108 3.23 -14.04 1.93
CA ASP A 108 3.86 -14.36 3.19
C ASP A 108 4.62 -15.68 3.09
N GLN A 109 4.08 -16.66 2.37
CA GLN A 109 4.77 -17.91 2.11
C GLN A 109 6.03 -17.70 1.27
N ARG A 110 5.94 -16.93 0.18
CA ARG A 110 7.08 -16.62 -0.70
C ARG A 110 8.19 -15.89 0.05
N LEU A 111 7.84 -14.97 0.95
CA LEU A 111 8.81 -14.24 1.78
C LEU A 111 9.43 -15.11 2.88
N ARG A 112 8.66 -16.01 3.52
CA ARG A 112 9.16 -16.88 4.60
C ARG A 112 10.14 -17.96 4.14
N ILE A 113 10.06 -18.39 2.87
CA ILE A 113 10.96 -19.40 2.30
C ILE A 113 12.35 -18.81 2.00
N LEU A 114 12.47 -17.48 1.95
CA LEU A 114 13.73 -16.80 1.70
C LEU A 114 14.67 -16.94 2.90
N SER A 115 15.94 -17.24 2.62
CA SER A 115 16.96 -17.16 3.65
C SER A 115 17.19 -15.70 4.06
N PRO A 116 17.69 -15.42 5.27
CA PRO A 116 17.88 -14.05 5.77
C PRO A 116 18.75 -13.14 4.87
N ASN A 117 19.60 -13.74 4.02
CA ASN A 117 20.49 -13.04 3.09
C ASN A 117 20.04 -13.16 1.62
N SER A 118 18.82 -13.67 1.37
CA SER A 118 18.26 -13.79 0.03
C SER A 118 17.86 -12.43 -0.54
N ALA A 119 17.88 -12.32 -1.87
CA ALA A 119 17.41 -11.13 -2.55
C ALA A 119 15.88 -11.04 -2.46
N LEU A 120 15.39 -10.19 -1.55
CA LEU A 120 13.97 -9.90 -1.36
C LEU A 120 13.38 -9.13 -2.56
N PHE A 121 14.20 -8.32 -3.23
CA PHE A 121 13.77 -7.47 -4.33
C PHE A 121 13.23 -8.25 -5.55
N PRO A 122 13.91 -9.27 -6.11
CA PRO A 122 13.36 -10.10 -7.20
C PRO A 122 12.02 -10.76 -6.88
N VAL A 123 11.81 -11.15 -5.62
CA VAL A 123 10.56 -11.78 -5.18
C VAL A 123 9.43 -10.76 -5.25
N ILE A 124 9.62 -9.56 -4.71
CA ILE A 124 8.64 -8.48 -4.82
C ILE A 124 8.37 -8.12 -6.29
N ILE A 125 9.42 -8.01 -7.12
CA ILE A 125 9.25 -7.67 -8.54
C ILE A 125 8.46 -8.75 -9.28
N GLY A 126 8.79 -10.03 -9.11
CA GLY A 126 8.04 -11.12 -9.74
C GLY A 126 6.56 -11.09 -9.37
N MET A 127 6.26 -10.76 -8.12
CA MET A 127 4.89 -10.57 -7.66
C MET A 127 4.18 -9.38 -8.28
N LEU A 128 4.85 -8.23 -8.41
CA LEU A 128 4.30 -7.07 -9.10
C LEU A 128 4.04 -7.38 -10.58
N SER A 129 4.90 -8.18 -11.23
CA SER A 129 4.70 -8.64 -12.61
C SER A 129 3.48 -9.57 -12.77
N GLU A 130 3.20 -10.45 -11.80
CA GLU A 130 1.99 -11.27 -11.81
C GLU A 130 0.70 -10.42 -11.70
N ILE A 131 0.75 -9.36 -10.89
CA ILE A 131 -0.33 -8.38 -10.78
C ILE A 131 -0.49 -7.61 -12.09
N GLU A 132 0.61 -7.12 -12.67
CA GLU A 132 0.61 -6.42 -13.96
C GLU A 132 0.02 -7.27 -15.08
N PHE A 133 0.37 -8.57 -15.15
CA PHE A 133 -0.24 -9.50 -16.09
C PHE A 133 -1.76 -9.59 -15.90
N THR A 134 -2.23 -9.63 -14.66
CA THR A 134 -3.67 -9.62 -14.34
C THR A 134 -4.34 -8.31 -14.78
N LEU A 135 -3.67 -7.17 -14.62
CA LEU A 135 -4.15 -5.88 -15.14
C LEU A 135 -4.26 -5.86 -16.66
N GLY A 136 -3.33 -6.53 -17.37
CA GLY A 136 -3.39 -6.69 -18.83
C GLY A 136 -4.65 -7.42 -19.29
N TRP A 137 -5.00 -8.53 -18.63
CA TRP A 137 -6.26 -9.24 -18.88
C TRP A 137 -7.48 -8.39 -18.58
N TRP A 138 -7.46 -7.66 -17.46
CA TRP A 138 -8.53 -6.74 -17.11
C TRP A 138 -8.72 -5.66 -18.18
N HIS A 139 -7.62 -5.08 -18.68
CA HIS A 139 -7.65 -4.11 -19.76
C HIS A 139 -8.27 -4.70 -21.03
N LEU A 140 -7.87 -5.91 -21.44
CA LEU A 140 -8.41 -6.56 -22.63
C LEU A 140 -9.92 -6.80 -22.52
N MET A 141 -10.39 -7.30 -21.37
CA MET A 141 -11.81 -7.55 -21.14
C MET A 141 -12.62 -6.25 -21.14
N THR A 142 -12.14 -5.19 -20.48
CA THR A 142 -12.89 -3.93 -20.31
C THR A 142 -12.71 -2.92 -21.44
N SER A 143 -11.77 -3.15 -22.36
CA SER A 143 -11.60 -2.33 -23.56
C SER A 143 -12.37 -2.88 -24.76
N SER A 144 -12.78 -4.16 -24.70
CA SER A 144 -13.83 -4.69 -25.55
C SER A 144 -15.19 -4.10 -25.14
N ALA A 145 -16.20 -4.10 -26.00
CA ALA A 145 -17.53 -3.50 -25.73
C ALA A 145 -18.33 -4.16 -24.58
N VAL A 146 -17.70 -5.04 -23.80
CA VAL A 146 -18.24 -5.66 -22.59
C VAL A 146 -18.30 -4.62 -21.48
N ASP A 147 -19.46 -4.48 -20.85
CA ASP A 147 -19.63 -3.60 -19.70
C ASP A 147 -18.66 -3.99 -18.57
N ALA A 148 -18.02 -3.00 -17.95
CA ALA A 148 -17.12 -3.21 -16.81
C ALA A 148 -17.81 -3.94 -15.64
N SER A 149 -19.14 -3.83 -15.55
CA SER A 149 -19.97 -4.61 -14.62
C SER A 149 -19.90 -6.12 -14.92
N GLU A 150 -20.06 -6.52 -16.17
CA GLU A 150 -20.00 -7.93 -16.58
C GLU A 150 -18.59 -8.51 -16.43
N ALA A 151 -17.57 -7.72 -16.77
CA ALA A 151 -16.17 -8.10 -16.54
C ALA A 151 -15.89 -8.33 -15.04
N SER A 152 -16.44 -7.48 -14.16
CA SER A 152 -16.30 -7.64 -12.71
C SER A 152 -16.96 -8.93 -12.21
N ILE A 153 -18.17 -9.23 -12.67
CA ILE A 153 -18.90 -10.47 -12.30
C ILE A 153 -18.11 -11.70 -12.75
N TYR A 154 -17.58 -11.68 -13.97
CA TYR A 154 -16.76 -12.77 -14.49
C TYR A 154 -15.50 -12.98 -13.64
N VAL A 155 -14.76 -11.91 -13.32
CA VAL A 155 -13.54 -12.02 -12.51
C VAL A 155 -13.83 -12.55 -11.10
N LEU A 156 -14.89 -12.06 -10.46
CA LEU A 156 -15.34 -12.59 -9.15
C LEU A 156 -15.71 -14.08 -9.23
N SER A 157 -16.32 -14.54 -10.33
CA SER A 157 -16.62 -15.96 -10.55
C SER A 157 -15.37 -16.84 -10.68
N LYS A 158 -14.19 -16.26 -10.96
CA LYS A 158 -12.90 -16.96 -11.04
C LYS A 158 -12.13 -16.97 -9.72
N GLY A 159 -12.81 -16.71 -8.61
CA GLY A 159 -12.23 -16.76 -7.26
C GLY A 159 -11.40 -15.53 -6.89
N TYR A 160 -11.52 -14.43 -7.64
CA TYR A 160 -11.06 -13.13 -7.17
C TYR A 160 -12.06 -12.55 -6.17
N THR A 161 -11.56 -11.83 -5.19
CA THR A 161 -12.38 -11.18 -4.15
C THR A 161 -12.64 -9.71 -4.49
N ARG A 162 -13.55 -9.06 -3.75
CA ARG A 162 -13.75 -7.61 -3.88
C ARG A 162 -12.48 -6.83 -3.55
N SER A 163 -11.65 -7.31 -2.61
CA SER A 163 -10.36 -6.68 -2.28
C SER A 163 -9.35 -6.80 -3.42
N ASP A 164 -9.36 -7.91 -4.17
CA ASP A 164 -8.56 -8.02 -5.40
C ASP A 164 -9.03 -7.02 -6.45
N MET A 165 -10.35 -6.88 -6.63
CA MET A 165 -10.93 -5.90 -7.54
C MET A 165 -10.52 -4.46 -7.17
N GLN A 166 -10.42 -4.12 -5.89
CA GLN A 166 -9.95 -2.80 -5.47
C GLN A 166 -8.50 -2.51 -5.91
N ILE A 167 -7.62 -3.51 -5.86
CA ILE A 167 -6.25 -3.39 -6.42
C ILE A 167 -6.33 -3.17 -7.93
N ILE A 168 -7.04 -4.06 -8.64
CA ILE A 168 -7.14 -4.06 -10.10
C ILE A 168 -7.67 -2.71 -10.61
N GLU A 169 -8.82 -2.29 -10.09
CA GLU A 169 -9.49 -1.05 -10.50
C GLU A 169 -8.63 0.20 -10.21
N LYS A 170 -7.95 0.25 -9.05
CA LYS A 170 -7.09 1.39 -8.70
C LYS A 170 -5.83 1.47 -9.56
N LEU A 171 -5.13 0.36 -9.73
CA LEU A 171 -3.93 0.32 -10.58
C LEU A 171 -4.28 0.60 -12.05
N TYR A 172 -5.40 0.07 -12.53
CA TYR A 172 -5.87 0.32 -13.89
C TYR A 172 -6.16 1.81 -14.15
N LYS A 173 -6.75 2.52 -13.18
CA LYS A 173 -6.97 3.98 -13.26
C LYS A 173 -5.67 4.78 -13.31
N LEU A 174 -4.58 4.26 -12.74
CA LEU A 174 -3.26 4.87 -12.85
C LEU A 174 -2.61 4.58 -14.19
N TRP A 175 -2.84 3.39 -14.75
CA TRP A 175 -2.26 3.00 -16.04
C TRP A 175 -2.91 3.72 -17.23
N LYS A 176 -4.22 4.00 -17.17
CA LYS A 176 -4.97 4.66 -18.25
C LYS A 176 -4.69 6.16 -18.43
N LYS A 177 -4.04 6.83 -17.47
CA LYS A 177 -3.85 8.29 -17.44
C LYS A 177 -2.38 8.64 -17.32
#